data_AF-A0A9E0AZ36-F1
#
_entry.id   AF-A0A9E0AZ36-F1
#
_cell.length_a   1.000
_cell.length_b   1.000
_cell.length_c   1.000
_cell.angle_alpha   90.00
_cell.angle_beta   90.00
_cell.angle_gamma   90.00
#
_symmetry.space_group_name_H-M   'P 1'
#
loop_
_entity.id
_entity.type
_entity.pdbx_description
1 polymer ?
#
loop_
_entity_poly.entity_id
_entity_poly.type
_entity_poly.pdbx_seq_one_letter_code
_entity_poly.pdbx_strand_id
1 'polypeptide(L)'
;MMFEKLQKKWKVNGSQLVLILCTFAIGGSLTGFVGKKIMNVLSIQQDWLWAIIYILLITIIWPMAVILVSFPFGQFKFFINYIRKIGIKMGVIKRSEIGSQKSE
;
A
#
# COMPACT_ATOMS: atom_id res chain seq x y z
N MET A 1 -13.10 23.02 3.25
CA MET A 1 -13.37 21.56 3.31
C MET A 1 -12.06 20.78 3.38
N MET A 2 -11.90 19.85 4.33
CA MET A 2 -10.63 19.09 4.52
C MET A 2 -10.30 18.16 3.34
N PHE A 3 -11.33 17.60 2.69
CA PHE A 3 -11.19 16.73 1.51
C PHE A 3 -10.60 17.45 0.29
N GLU A 4 -10.90 18.73 0.10
CA GLU A 4 -10.39 19.52 -1.04
C GLU A 4 -8.86 19.68 -1.01
N LYS A 5 -8.27 19.75 0.19
CA LYS A 5 -6.80 19.79 0.34
C LYS A 5 -6.16 18.47 -0.12
N LEU A 6 -6.78 17.33 0.18
CA LEU A 6 -6.30 16.02 -0.23
C LEU A 6 -6.49 15.81 -1.75
N GLN A 7 -7.65 16.19 -2.29
CA GLN A 7 -7.92 16.15 -3.73
C GLN A 7 -6.88 16.95 -4.51
N LYS A 8 -6.58 18.19 -4.08
CA LYS A 8 -5.56 19.03 -4.71
C LYS A 8 -4.15 18.44 -4.57
N LYS A 9 -3.80 17.90 -3.40
CA LYS A 9 -2.48 17.28 -3.15
C LYS A 9 -2.23 16.05 -4.03
N TRP A 10 -3.26 15.23 -4.22
CA TRP A 10 -3.17 13.97 -4.98
C TRP A 10 -3.63 14.09 -6.43
N LYS A 11 -4.17 15.26 -6.84
CA LYS A 11 -4.74 15.54 -8.17
C LYS A 11 -5.82 14.52 -8.57
N VAL A 12 -6.77 14.28 -7.66
CA VAL A 12 -7.86 13.32 -7.85
C VAL A 12 -9.23 13.97 -7.68
N ASN A 13 -10.23 13.47 -8.39
CA ASN A 13 -11.62 13.87 -8.27
C ASN A 13 -12.25 13.39 -6.94
N GLY A 14 -13.43 13.90 -6.57
CA GLY A 14 -14.17 13.47 -5.37
C GLY A 14 -14.50 11.99 -5.33
N SER A 15 -15.05 11.45 -6.42
CA SER A 15 -15.30 10.03 -6.54
C SER A 15 -14.03 9.20 -6.42
N GLN A 16 -12.94 9.62 -7.08
CA GLN A 16 -11.64 8.95 -6.99
C GLN A 16 -11.08 8.94 -5.56
N LEU A 17 -11.19 10.06 -4.83
CA LEU A 17 -10.74 10.12 -3.44
C LEU A 17 -11.50 9.11 -2.56
N VAL A 18 -12.82 9.01 -2.73
CA VAL A 18 -13.63 8.03 -2.00
C VAL A 18 -13.18 6.61 -2.32
N LEU A 19 -12.99 6.27 -3.60
CA LEU A 19 -12.51 4.94 -4.02
C LEU A 19 -11.11 4.62 -3.47
N ILE A 20 -10.22 5.61 -3.41
CA ILE A 20 -8.88 5.48 -2.82
C ILE A 20 -8.99 5.20 -1.31
N LEU A 21 -9.85 5.92 -0.60
CA LEU A 21 -10.07 5.70 0.84
C LEU A 21 -10.69 4.32 1.10
N CYS A 22 -11.66 3.89 0.28
CA CYS A 22 -12.22 2.53 0.33
C CYS A 22 -11.14 1.47 0.08
N THR A 23 -10.27 1.69 -0.91
CA THR A 23 -9.15 0.78 -1.22
C THR A 23 -8.19 0.69 -0.04
N PHE A 24 -7.88 1.81 0.63
CA PHE A 24 -7.04 1.79 1.83
C PHE A 24 -7.70 1.05 3.00
N ALA A 25 -9.00 1.24 3.22
CA ALA A 25 -9.73 0.55 4.28
C ALA A 25 -9.77 -0.97 4.05
N ILE A 26 -10.08 -1.39 2.83
CA ILE A 26 -10.14 -2.82 2.46
C ILE A 26 -8.74 -3.43 2.43
N GLY A 27 -7.78 -2.78 1.76
CA GLY A 27 -6.39 -3.25 1.69
C GLY A 27 -5.70 -3.31 3.05
N GLY A 28 -5.94 -2.32 3.92
CA GLY A 28 -5.45 -2.32 5.29
C GLY A 28 -6.04 -3.47 6.12
N SER A 29 -7.36 -3.67 6.05
CA SER A 29 -8.03 -4.78 6.72
C SER A 29 -7.54 -6.14 6.23
N LEU A 30 -7.38 -6.30 4.91
CA LEU A 30 -6.85 -7.52 4.29
C LEU A 30 -5.41 -7.81 4.74
N THR A 31 -4.56 -6.79 4.78
CA THR A 31 -3.18 -6.93 5.23
C THR A 31 -3.11 -7.38 6.69
N GLY A 32 -3.91 -6.76 7.56
CA GLY A 32 -3.97 -7.15 8.98
C GLY A 32 -4.48 -8.58 9.17
N PHE A 33 -5.49 -8.99 8.39
CA PHE A 33 -6.00 -10.35 8.41
C PHE A 33 -4.94 -11.38 7.97
N VAL A 34 -4.28 -11.14 6.83
CA VAL A 34 -3.21 -12.01 6.33
C VAL A 34 -2.04 -12.03 7.30
N GLY A 35 -1.67 -10.88 7.86
CA GLY A 35 -0.59 -10.78 8.83
C GLY A 35 -0.85 -11.60 10.08
N LYS A 36 -2.05 -11.51 10.66
CA LYS A 36 -2.44 -12.34 11.80
C LYS A 36 -2.43 -13.83 11.44
N LYS A 37 -2.92 -14.19 10.26
CA LYS A 37 -2.92 -15.59 9.80
C LYS A 37 -1.52 -16.16 9.70
N ILE A 38 -0.56 -15.38 9.17
CA ILE A 38 0.84 -15.80 9.10
C ILE A 38 1.44 -15.88 10.50
N MET A 39 1.26 -14.87 11.36
CA MET A 39 1.76 -14.89 12.73
C MET A 39 1.26 -16.09 13.55
N ASN A 40 0.00 -16.49 13.36
CA ASN A 40 -0.55 -17.68 14.01
C ASN A 40 0.14 -18.97 13.55
N VAL A 41 0.57 -19.06 12.28
CA VAL A 41 1.34 -20.21 11.78
C VAL A 41 2.75 -20.22 12.36
N LEU A 42 3.39 -19.06 12.50
CA LEU A 42 4.73 -18.98 13.12
C LEU A 42 4.74 -19.31 14.63
N SER A 43 3.58 -19.29 15.30
CA SER A 43 3.43 -19.65 16.72
C SER A 43 4.47 -19.01 17.65
N ILE A 44 4.75 -17.71 17.45
CA ILE A 44 5.75 -16.97 18.24
C ILE A 44 5.20 -16.67 19.63
N GLN A 45 5.88 -17.19 20.66
CA GLN A 45 5.44 -17.07 22.06
C GLN A 45 5.85 -15.75 22.72
N GLN A 46 6.85 -15.05 22.17
CA GLN A 46 7.40 -13.86 22.80
C GLN A 46 6.68 -12.60 22.28
N ASP A 47 5.97 -11.87 23.15
CA ASP A 47 5.11 -10.74 22.75
C ASP A 47 5.85 -9.61 22.02
N TRP A 48 7.05 -9.24 22.50
CA TRP A 48 7.84 -8.17 21.88
C TRP A 48 8.35 -8.57 20.49
N LEU A 49 8.76 -9.83 20.31
CA LEU A 49 9.21 -10.38 19.04
C LEU A 49 8.04 -10.53 18.07
N TRP A 50 6.87 -10.96 18.58
CA TRP A 50 5.63 -11.05 17.84
C TRP A 50 5.27 -9.69 17.24
N ALA A 51 5.32 -8.61 18.03
CA ALA A 51 5.00 -7.27 17.58
C ALA A 51 5.96 -6.78 16.48
N ILE A 52 7.27 -6.98 16.64
CA ILE A 52 8.29 -6.58 15.65
C ILE A 52 8.07 -7.30 14.33
N ILE A 53 7.90 -8.63 14.36
CA ILE A 53 7.71 -9.43 13.16
C ILE A 53 6.38 -9.08 12.49
N TYR A 54 5.31 -8.89 13.26
CA TYR A 54 4.02 -8.49 12.73
C TYR A 54 4.09 -7.14 12.01
N ILE A 55 4.76 -6.14 12.58
CA ILE A 55 4.95 -4.82 11.95
C ILE A 55 5.74 -4.93 10.65
N LEU A 56 6.86 -5.66 10.66
CA LEU A 56 7.68 -5.87 9.48
C LEU A 56 6.88 -6.57 8.37
N LEU A 57 6.13 -7.59 8.74
CA LEU A 57 5.33 -8.40 7.83
C LEU A 57 4.19 -7.59 7.21
N ILE A 58 3.42 -6.83 8.00
CA ILE A 58 2.39 -5.93 7.47
C ILE A 58 3.00 -4.90 6.52
N THR A 59 4.17 -4.35 6.86
CA THR A 59 4.85 -3.34 6.04
C THR A 59 5.19 -3.89 4.65
N ILE A 60 5.57 -5.16 4.56
CA ILE A 60 5.92 -5.83 3.29
C ILE A 60 4.65 -6.27 2.53
N ILE A 61 3.62 -6.76 3.22
CA ILE A 61 2.39 -7.27 2.59
C ILE A 61 1.47 -6.12 2.12
N TRP A 62 1.48 -5.00 2.83
CA TRP A 62 0.56 -3.89 2.58
C TRP A 62 0.59 -3.35 1.15
N PRO A 63 1.75 -3.06 0.51
CA PRO A 63 1.80 -2.60 -0.87
C PRO A 63 1.13 -3.58 -1.83
N MET A 64 1.33 -4.89 -1.61
CA MET A 64 0.75 -5.95 -2.44
C MET A 64 -0.78 -6.01 -2.28
N ALA A 65 -1.26 -5.94 -1.04
CA ALA A 65 -2.69 -5.95 -0.74
C ALA A 65 -3.41 -4.73 -1.33
N VAL A 66 -2.83 -3.54 -1.20
CA VAL A 66 -3.41 -2.31 -1.75
C VAL A 66 -3.47 -2.35 -3.27
N ILE A 67 -2.43 -2.87 -3.95
CA ILE A 67 -2.43 -3.05 -5.40
C ILE A 67 -3.53 -4.04 -5.83
N LEU A 68 -3.63 -5.18 -5.15
CA LEU A 68 -4.63 -6.21 -5.44
C LEU A 68 -6.06 -5.66 -5.30
N VAL A 69 -6.34 -4.96 -4.22
CA VAL A 69 -7.65 -4.34 -3.97
C VAL A 69 -7.92 -3.21 -4.96
N SER A 70 -6.91 -2.48 -5.44
CA SER A 70 -7.10 -1.37 -6.38
C SER A 70 -7.56 -1.79 -7.79
N PHE A 71 -7.48 -3.08 -8.12
CA PHE A 71 -7.85 -3.64 -9.42
C PHE A 71 -9.36 -3.43 -9.74
N PRO A 72 -10.32 -3.86 -8.89
CA PRO A 72 -11.75 -3.62 -9.11
C PRO A 72 -12.14 -2.14 -9.08
N PHE A 73 -11.39 -1.27 -8.40
CA PHE A 73 -11.72 0.17 -8.27
C PHE A 73 -11.12 1.04 -9.39
N GLY A 74 -10.35 0.46 -10.31
CA GLY A 74 -9.72 1.20 -11.41
C GLY A 74 -8.65 2.22 -10.99
N GLN A 75 -8.21 2.19 -9.72
CA GLN A 75 -7.20 3.10 -9.16
C GLN A 75 -5.77 2.52 -9.22
N PHE A 76 -5.56 1.41 -9.93
CA PHE A 76 -4.27 0.70 -10.01
C PHE A 76 -3.08 1.60 -10.38
N LYS A 77 -3.19 2.40 -11.44
CA LYS A 77 -2.11 3.32 -11.88
C LYS A 77 -1.75 4.34 -10.80
N PHE A 78 -2.74 4.83 -10.04
CA PHE A 78 -2.53 5.76 -8.93
C PHE A 78 -1.71 5.09 -7.82
N PHE A 79 -2.13 3.90 -7.38
CA PHE A 79 -1.47 3.18 -6.29
C PHE A 79 -0.06 2.70 -6.65
N ILE A 80 0.16 2.22 -7.87
CA ILE A 80 1.51 1.88 -8.36
C ILE A 80 2.42 3.10 -8.32
N ASN A 81 1.96 4.26 -8.81
CA ASN A 81 2.75 5.48 -8.76
C ASN A 81 2.98 5.96 -7.32
N TYR A 82 2.00 5.78 -6.44
CA TYR A 82 2.10 6.10 -5.02
C TYR A 82 3.14 5.22 -4.30
N ILE A 83 3.06 3.90 -4.46
CA ILE A 83 4.00 2.93 -3.89
C ILE A 83 5.40 3.14 -4.46
N ARG A 84 5.53 3.38 -5.77
CA ARG A 84 6.82 3.69 -6.40
C ARG A 84 7.45 4.95 -5.81
N LYS A 85 6.67 6.02 -5.59
CA LYS A 85 7.16 7.23 -4.93
C LYS A 85 7.64 6.96 -3.50
N ILE A 86 6.96 6.08 -2.77
CA ILE A 86 7.37 5.66 -1.42
C ILE A 86 8.66 4.85 -1.49
N GLY A 87 8.75 3.85 -2.38
CA GLY A 87 9.94 3.01 -2.53
C GLY A 87 11.19 3.79 -2.95
N ILE A 88 11.04 4.81 -3.79
CA ILE A 88 12.15 5.74 -4.12
C ILE A 88 12.58 6.53 -2.88
N LYS A 89 11.63 7.02 -2.07
CA LYS A 89 11.95 7.76 -0.84
C LYS A 89 12.60 6.90 0.24
N MET A 90 12.21 5.63 0.32
CA MET A 90 12.80 4.65 1.21
C MET A 90 14.16 4.11 0.71
N GLY A 91 14.60 4.50 -0.50
CA GLY A 91 15.83 4.01 -1.11
C GLY A 91 15.75 2.56 -1.63
N VAL A 92 14.57 1.94 -1.58
CA VAL A 92 14.32 0.55 -2.00
C VAL A 92 14.29 0.43 -3.53
N ILE A 93 13.87 1.49 -4.24
CA ILE A 93 13.78 1.51 -5.71
C ILE A 93 14.82 2.50 -6.27
N LYS A 94 15.74 2.02 -7.09
CA LYS A 94 16.78 2.85 -7.73
C LYS A 94 16.17 3.61 -8.92
N ARG A 95 16.40 4.92 -8.98
CA ARG A 95 15.80 5.80 -10.00
C ARG A 95 16.19 5.46 -11.46
N SER A 96 17.27 4.70 -11.65
CA SER A 96 17.78 4.30 -12.97
C SER A 96 16.88 3.32 -13.73
N GLU A 97 16.01 2.55 -13.07
CA GLU A 97 15.12 1.59 -13.74
C GLU A 97 13.86 2.24 -14.38
N ILE A 98 13.64 3.53 -14.14
CA ILE A 98 12.39 4.22 -14.50
C ILE A 98 12.43 4.75 -15.95
N GLY A 99 13.62 4.89 -16.55
CA GLY A 99 13.78 5.38 -17.92
C GLY A 99 13.42 4.37 -19.00
N SER A 100 13.45 3.07 -18.71
CA SER A 100 13.35 2.01 -19.74
C SER A 100 11.94 1.48 -20.01
N GLN A 101 10.92 1.90 -19.24
CA GLN A 101 9.54 1.45 -19.41
C GLN A 101 8.64 2.40 -20.24
N LYS A 102 9.22 3.42 -20.88
CA LYS A 102 8.47 4.40 -21.69
C LYS A 102 8.85 4.38 -23.18
N SER A 103 9.52 3.35 -23.65
CA SER A 103 9.93 3.20 -25.05
C SER A 103 9.68 1.79 -25.56
N GLU A 104 8.42 1.36 -25.58
CA GLU A 104 7.88 0.38 -26.53
C GLU A 104 6.47 0.81 -26.90
#